data_AF-A0A8J3SDN9-F1
#
_entry.id   AF-A0A8J3SDN9-F1
#
_cell.length_a   1.000
_cell.length_b   1.000
_cell.length_c   1.000
_cell.angle_alpha   90.00
_cell.angle_beta   90.00
_cell.angle_gamma   90.00
#
_symmetry.space_group_name_H-M   'P 1'
#
loop_
_entity.id
_entity.type
_entity.pdbx_description
1 polymer ?
#
loop_
_entity_poly.entity_id
_entity_poly.type
_entity_poly.pdbx_seq_one_letter_code
_entity_poly.pdbx_strand_id
1 'polypeptide(L)'
;MTASPTPHRPRGFPRLRDDRGSMPMALLLTMVGLSLSALLVPVVLGQMDTTRSGSERVRTLHAAEAGVDTAVGQIRAAVDGEGNGLVEQLPPCELTGTLGSDSALGSPRYRVKITYQDVDRNDMGCSPTEVPAYAALVSTGIEKPGVAFTVGTAGTRTIEAIYSFKTTNANIFGGAIRIAQASGTGLCMDAGQNNESPPAGTRLRMQKCQPGTSEQQFAYTEDLSLKLVGSETSTAPMGMCLDAGATPQASGAYVVFQPCLNRTPRQQWSINSSSNFEGTSNGVGLNGRCFNMQSPGVASSYVVLGSCGGGNTQRAFRSDPGVGAGMANAATGQLVNFKQFSRCLDVTDLNVTSKYMIAWFCKQAPDGNVPWNQKWSFPAVPTSTVGTSVAAKATGRIRTVNGSGYCLRSPGSPAAGKYTTVTSCAATGTLAKDLQWTLYGDTGDYTTSYRIIDAYGYCLAPTDLETATTETVHSDGTSKVKVEVCSGSELQKWNAPANLVKPTPLTKVTER
;
A
#
# COMPACT_ATOMS: atom_id res chain seq x y z
N MET A 1 -49.08 35.55 -54.34
CA MET A 1 -49.77 34.39 -54.94
C MET A 1 -50.12 33.47 -53.78
N THR A 2 -51.34 33.11 -53.41
CA THR A 2 -52.68 33.11 -54.01
C THR A 2 -53.61 32.78 -52.83
N ALA A 3 -54.48 33.71 -52.41
CA ALA A 3 -55.93 33.69 -52.63
C ALA A 3 -56.69 32.48 -52.03
N SER A 4 -57.61 32.82 -51.11
CA SER A 4 -58.70 32.06 -50.48
C SER A 4 -59.49 31.16 -51.46
N PRO A 5 -60.25 30.14 -51.00
CA PRO A 5 -61.65 30.45 -50.69
C PRO A 5 -62.32 29.63 -49.56
N THR A 6 -63.28 30.30 -48.93
CA THR A 6 -64.42 29.79 -48.16
C THR A 6 -65.34 28.87 -48.98
N PRO A 7 -66.00 27.89 -48.35
CA PRO A 7 -67.26 27.36 -48.86
C PRO A 7 -68.43 27.46 -47.87
N HIS A 8 -69.58 27.78 -48.47
CA HIS A 8 -70.91 27.91 -47.91
C HIS A 8 -71.42 26.64 -47.19
N ARG A 9 -72.16 26.85 -46.10
CA ARG A 9 -73.04 25.84 -45.48
C ARG A 9 -74.50 26.06 -45.92
N PRO A 10 -75.20 25.04 -46.45
CA PRO A 10 -76.62 25.13 -46.79
C PRO A 10 -77.53 25.00 -45.56
N ARG A 11 -78.58 25.83 -45.53
CA ARG A 11 -79.75 25.68 -44.65
C ARG A 11 -80.62 24.53 -45.16
N GLY A 12 -80.79 23.50 -44.33
CA GLY A 12 -81.72 22.38 -44.54
C GLY A 12 -82.63 22.20 -43.33
N PHE A 13 -83.91 22.00 -43.61
CA PHE A 13 -85.07 22.05 -42.71
C PHE A 13 -85.06 21.05 -41.54
N PRO A 14 -85.78 21.37 -40.43
CA PRO A 14 -85.85 20.53 -39.25
C PRO A 14 -86.78 19.34 -39.47
N ARG A 15 -86.23 18.12 -39.44
CA ARG A 15 -87.03 16.92 -39.19
C ARG A 15 -87.11 16.74 -37.67
N LEU A 16 -88.26 17.11 -37.10
CA LEU A 16 -88.71 16.69 -35.78
C LEU A 16 -88.74 15.16 -35.77
N ARG A 17 -87.64 14.58 -35.28
CA ARG A 17 -87.54 13.16 -34.95
C ARG A 17 -87.88 13.06 -33.47
N ASP A 18 -88.89 12.27 -33.18
CA ASP A 18 -89.53 12.13 -31.88
C ASP A 18 -88.55 11.48 -30.88
N ASP A 19 -87.77 12.31 -30.17
CA ASP A 19 -86.76 11.97 -29.17
C ASP A 19 -87.36 11.57 -27.80
N ARG A 20 -88.60 11.06 -27.79
CA ARG A 20 -89.34 10.70 -26.57
C ARG A 20 -88.82 9.46 -25.83
N GLY A 21 -87.67 8.92 -26.26
CA GLY A 21 -86.90 7.92 -25.52
C GLY A 21 -85.42 8.27 -25.30
N SER A 22 -84.92 9.40 -25.83
CA SER A 22 -83.48 9.71 -25.82
C SER A 22 -83.02 10.57 -24.64
N MET A 23 -83.90 11.31 -23.96
CA MET A 23 -83.56 11.99 -22.70
C MET A 23 -83.13 11.04 -21.56
N PRO A 24 -83.86 9.95 -21.25
CA PRO A 24 -83.40 9.01 -20.22
C PRO A 24 -82.14 8.25 -20.66
N MET A 25 -81.98 7.97 -21.96
CA MET A 25 -80.75 7.37 -22.50
C MET A 25 -79.54 8.32 -22.40
N ALA A 26 -79.72 9.61 -22.69
CA ALA A 26 -78.67 10.62 -22.56
C ALA A 26 -78.28 10.85 -21.09
N LEU A 27 -79.25 10.88 -20.17
CA LEU A 27 -78.98 10.96 -18.73
C LEU A 27 -78.28 9.71 -18.19
N LEU A 28 -78.64 8.53 -18.68
CA LEU A 28 -77.94 7.29 -18.35
C LEU A 28 -76.50 7.31 -18.89
N LEU A 29 -76.28 7.77 -20.12
CA LEU A 29 -74.95 7.87 -20.71
C LEU A 29 -74.06 8.90 -19.99
N THR A 30 -74.60 10.05 -19.55
CA THR A 30 -73.82 11.02 -18.78
C THR A 30 -73.55 10.54 -17.36
N MET A 31 -74.50 9.87 -16.72
CA MET A 31 -74.30 9.27 -15.39
C MET A 31 -73.28 8.12 -15.43
N VAL A 32 -73.32 7.28 -16.47
CA VAL A 32 -72.32 6.23 -16.71
C VAL A 32 -70.97 6.86 -17.06
N GLY A 33 -70.93 7.91 -17.88
CA GLY A 33 -69.69 8.61 -18.22
C GLY A 33 -69.03 9.27 -17.00
N LEU A 34 -69.82 9.89 -16.13
CA LEU A 34 -69.32 10.50 -14.88
C LEU A 34 -68.91 9.44 -13.86
N SER A 35 -69.64 8.33 -13.72
CA SER A 35 -69.27 7.25 -12.81
C SER A 35 -68.01 6.53 -13.26
N LEU A 36 -67.85 6.28 -14.58
CA LEU A 36 -66.63 5.70 -15.14
C LEU A 36 -65.43 6.64 -14.98
N SER A 37 -65.63 7.95 -15.21
CA SER A 37 -64.58 8.96 -15.04
C SER A 37 -64.14 9.08 -13.58
N ALA A 38 -65.09 9.05 -12.63
CA ALA A 38 -64.79 9.08 -11.19
C ALA A 38 -63.98 7.86 -10.72
N LEU A 39 -64.15 6.71 -11.37
CA LEU A 39 -63.38 5.50 -11.07
C LEU A 39 -61.98 5.49 -11.71
N LEU A 40 -61.80 6.14 -12.87
CA LEU A 40 -60.52 6.15 -13.58
C LEU A 40 -59.50 7.15 -13.00
N VAL A 41 -59.95 8.29 -12.46
CA VAL A 41 -59.04 9.32 -11.93
C VAL A 41 -58.11 8.79 -10.82
N PRO A 42 -58.58 8.05 -9.79
CA PRO A 42 -57.69 7.48 -8.77
C PRO A 42 -56.68 6.48 -9.34
N VAL A 43 -57.06 5.72 -10.36
CA VAL A 43 -56.16 4.75 -11.03
C VAL A 43 -55.04 5.47 -11.77
N VAL A 44 -55.36 6.54 -12.50
CA VAL A 44 -54.37 7.35 -13.21
C VAL A 44 -53.43 8.07 -12.24
N LEU A 45 -53.95 8.65 -11.16
CA LEU A 45 -53.12 9.29 -10.13
C LEU A 45 -52.19 8.27 -9.45
N GLY A 46 -52.70 7.09 -9.12
CA GLY A 46 -51.86 6.00 -8.59
C GLY A 46 -50.77 5.53 -9.57
N GLN A 47 -51.09 5.45 -10.86
CA GLN A 47 -50.11 5.14 -11.91
C GLN A 47 -49.07 6.25 -12.08
N MET A 48 -49.46 7.52 -11.97
CA MET A 48 -48.54 8.65 -12.02
C MET A 48 -47.58 8.66 -10.83
N ASP A 49 -48.08 8.42 -9.61
CA ASP A 49 -47.24 8.39 -8.41
C ASP A 49 -46.27 7.20 -8.41
N THR A 50 -46.74 6.01 -8.80
CA THR A 50 -45.87 4.83 -8.92
C THR A 50 -44.81 5.00 -10.01
N THR A 51 -45.17 5.55 -11.16
CA THR A 51 -44.22 5.84 -12.25
C THR A 51 -43.21 6.90 -11.83
N ARG A 52 -43.67 7.97 -11.17
CA ARG A 52 -42.80 9.01 -10.64
C ARG A 52 -41.84 8.43 -9.62
N SER A 53 -42.33 7.74 -8.59
CA SER A 53 -41.49 7.11 -7.56
C SER A 53 -40.48 6.12 -8.15
N GLY A 54 -40.88 5.35 -9.17
CA GLY A 54 -39.99 4.46 -9.92
C GLY A 54 -38.87 5.23 -10.64
N SER A 55 -39.21 6.31 -11.35
CA SER A 55 -38.23 7.18 -12.01
C SER A 55 -37.30 7.88 -11.02
N GLU A 56 -37.84 8.42 -9.91
CA GLU A 56 -37.04 9.07 -8.86
C GLU A 56 -36.04 8.05 -8.24
N ARG A 57 -36.48 6.80 -8.03
CA ARG A 57 -35.62 5.72 -7.55
C ARG A 57 -34.49 5.38 -8.53
N VAL A 58 -34.79 5.24 -9.82
CA VAL A 58 -33.76 4.92 -10.83
C VAL A 58 -32.75 6.07 -10.94
N ARG A 59 -33.20 7.32 -10.91
CA ARG A 59 -32.31 8.49 -11.00
C ARG A 59 -31.40 8.63 -9.77
N THR A 60 -31.94 8.43 -8.58
CA THR A 60 -31.16 8.47 -7.33
C THR A 60 -30.16 7.32 -7.26
N LEU A 61 -30.52 6.13 -7.75
CA LEU A 61 -29.60 5.01 -7.88
C LEU A 61 -28.47 5.31 -8.87
N HIS A 62 -28.79 5.79 -10.08
CA HIS A 62 -27.77 6.18 -11.06
C HIS A 62 -26.83 7.28 -10.53
N ALA A 63 -27.36 8.22 -9.74
CA ALA A 63 -26.53 9.21 -9.06
C ALA A 63 -25.56 8.55 -8.07
N ALA A 64 -26.05 7.62 -7.25
CA ALA A 64 -25.19 6.87 -6.33
C ALA A 64 -24.12 6.05 -7.09
N GLU A 65 -24.48 5.36 -8.18
CA GLU A 65 -23.55 4.58 -9.02
C GLU A 65 -22.47 5.48 -9.62
N ALA A 66 -22.86 6.60 -10.22
CA ALA A 66 -21.92 7.55 -10.79
C ALA A 66 -20.98 8.16 -9.73
N GLY A 67 -21.44 8.30 -8.49
CA GLY A 67 -20.58 8.66 -7.37
C GLY A 67 -19.51 7.61 -7.11
N VAL A 68 -19.87 6.33 -7.03
CA VAL A 68 -18.90 5.23 -6.89
C VAL A 68 -17.92 5.21 -8.05
N ASP A 69 -18.40 5.34 -9.29
CA ASP A 69 -17.55 5.36 -10.48
C ASP A 69 -16.59 6.55 -10.48
N THR A 70 -17.05 7.73 -10.05
CA THR A 70 -16.20 8.92 -9.92
C THR A 70 -15.13 8.71 -8.85
N ALA A 71 -15.51 8.18 -7.67
CA ALA A 71 -14.56 7.93 -6.60
C ALA A 71 -13.51 6.89 -7.00
N VAL A 72 -13.92 5.77 -7.60
CA VAL A 72 -13.00 4.76 -8.14
C VAL A 72 -12.13 5.34 -9.25
N GLY A 73 -12.69 6.18 -10.12
CA GLY A 73 -11.95 6.89 -11.16
C GLY A 73 -10.85 7.78 -10.59
N GLN A 74 -11.15 8.58 -9.57
CA GLN A 74 -10.15 9.41 -8.89
C GLN A 74 -9.11 8.59 -8.13
N ILE A 75 -9.53 7.53 -7.43
CA ILE A 75 -8.60 6.59 -6.77
C ILE A 75 -7.64 5.97 -7.80
N ARG A 76 -8.12 5.60 -8.99
CA ARG A 76 -7.28 5.03 -10.07
C ARG A 76 -6.42 6.07 -10.78
N ALA A 77 -6.81 7.34 -10.74
CA ALA A 77 -6.06 8.44 -11.31
C ALA A 77 -4.96 8.97 -10.37
N ALA A 78 -4.97 8.58 -9.09
CA ALA A 78 -3.93 8.87 -8.10
C ALA A 78 -2.69 8.01 -8.36
N VAL A 79 -2.07 8.20 -9.53
CA VAL A 79 -0.91 7.46 -10.01
C VAL A 79 0.11 8.41 -10.65
N ASP A 80 1.38 8.02 -10.67
CA ASP A 80 2.44 8.68 -11.41
C ASP A 80 2.36 8.41 -12.94
N GLY A 81 3.35 8.90 -13.68
CA GLY A 81 3.44 8.71 -15.14
C GLY A 81 3.64 7.25 -15.60
N GLU A 82 3.96 6.34 -14.68
CA GLU A 82 4.17 4.91 -14.92
C GLU A 82 3.00 4.05 -14.41
N GLY A 83 2.04 4.65 -13.73
CA GLY A 83 0.88 3.97 -13.17
C GLY A 83 1.09 3.44 -11.75
N ASN A 84 2.16 3.83 -11.04
CA ASN A 84 2.32 3.51 -9.63
C ASN A 84 1.45 4.47 -8.78
N GLY A 85 0.80 3.94 -7.74
CA GLY A 85 -0.10 4.74 -6.89
C GLY A 85 0.65 5.78 -6.05
N LEU A 86 0.15 7.02 -6.03
CA LEU A 86 0.64 8.11 -5.19
C LEU A 86 -0.36 8.39 -4.06
N VAL A 87 0.06 8.23 -2.81
CA VAL A 87 -0.83 8.31 -1.64
C VAL A 87 -1.32 9.74 -1.43
N GLU A 88 -0.44 10.72 -1.63
CA GLU A 88 -0.73 12.14 -1.53
C GLU A 88 -1.72 12.64 -2.59
N GLN A 89 -1.92 11.87 -3.67
CA GLN A 89 -2.90 12.18 -4.71
C GLN A 89 -4.24 11.47 -4.52
N LEU A 90 -4.40 10.65 -3.47
CA LEU A 90 -5.68 10.01 -3.18
C LEU A 90 -6.76 11.07 -2.94
N PRO A 91 -7.99 10.83 -3.42
CA PRO A 91 -9.06 11.80 -3.27
C PRO A 91 -9.39 12.06 -1.80
N PRO A 92 -9.94 13.24 -1.47
CA PRO A 92 -10.41 13.53 -0.13
C PRO A 92 -11.51 12.53 0.29
N CYS A 93 -11.69 12.35 1.59
CA CYS A 93 -12.70 11.44 2.15
C CYS A 93 -14.15 11.78 1.80
N GLU A 94 -14.40 12.95 1.21
CA GLU A 94 -15.72 13.31 0.73
C GLU A 94 -15.62 13.86 -0.70
N LEU A 95 -16.41 13.28 -1.60
CA LEU A 95 -16.61 13.76 -2.97
C LEU A 95 -18.07 14.13 -3.16
N THR A 96 -18.33 15.20 -3.90
CA THR A 96 -19.69 15.55 -4.31
C THR A 96 -19.70 15.89 -5.79
N GLY A 97 -20.83 15.62 -6.45
CA GLY A 97 -21.00 15.94 -7.87
C GLY A 97 -22.45 15.95 -8.30
N THR A 98 -22.68 16.35 -9.55
CA THR A 98 -24.01 16.45 -10.16
C THR A 98 -24.02 15.79 -11.54
N LEU A 99 -25.09 15.07 -11.86
CA LEU A 99 -25.28 14.42 -13.15
C LEU A 99 -26.00 15.35 -14.12
N GLY A 100 -25.23 15.91 -15.07
CA GLY A 100 -25.75 16.78 -16.13
C GLY A 100 -26.32 18.10 -15.63
N SER A 101 -26.82 18.90 -16.55
CA SER A 101 -27.53 20.16 -16.30
C SER A 101 -28.94 20.07 -16.89
N ASP A 102 -29.84 19.34 -16.24
CA ASP A 102 -31.25 19.34 -16.66
C ASP A 102 -32.00 20.43 -15.88
N SER A 103 -32.33 21.51 -16.58
CA SER A 103 -32.94 22.71 -16.01
C SER A 103 -34.43 22.52 -15.65
N ALA A 104 -35.08 21.44 -16.11
CA ALA A 104 -36.51 21.25 -15.89
C ALA A 104 -36.87 20.50 -14.59
N LEU A 105 -35.99 19.59 -14.11
CA LEU A 105 -36.28 18.69 -12.98
C LEU A 105 -35.24 18.75 -11.84
N GLY A 106 -34.18 19.54 -12.02
CA GLY A 106 -33.02 19.55 -11.12
C GLY A 106 -32.07 18.41 -11.46
N SER A 107 -30.77 18.69 -11.43
CA SER A 107 -29.75 17.68 -11.70
C SER A 107 -29.60 16.73 -10.50
N PRO A 108 -29.69 15.41 -10.69
CA PRO A 108 -29.35 14.44 -9.66
C PRO A 108 -27.94 14.70 -9.12
N ARG A 109 -27.75 14.53 -7.82
CA ARG A 109 -26.47 14.79 -7.15
C ARG A 109 -26.03 13.57 -6.38
N TYR A 110 -24.74 13.42 -6.20
CA TYR A 110 -24.18 12.38 -5.34
C TYR A 110 -23.22 12.98 -4.31
N ARG A 111 -23.10 12.27 -3.19
CA ARG A 111 -22.05 12.45 -2.20
C ARG A 111 -21.44 11.09 -1.91
N VAL A 112 -20.13 10.98 -2.08
CA VAL A 112 -19.36 9.79 -1.72
C VAL A 112 -18.58 10.07 -0.46
N LYS A 113 -18.73 9.22 0.54
CA LYS A 113 -17.81 9.14 1.67
C LYS A 113 -16.81 8.01 1.40
N ILE A 114 -15.53 8.32 1.52
CA ILE A 114 -14.41 7.39 1.35
C ILE A 114 -13.75 7.21 2.72
N THR A 115 -13.60 5.97 3.15
CA THR A 115 -12.80 5.60 4.33
C THR A 115 -11.67 4.70 3.89
N TYR A 116 -10.43 5.19 4.01
CA TYR A 116 -9.22 4.43 3.72
C TYR A 116 -8.91 3.49 4.88
N GLN A 117 -8.57 2.24 4.56
CA GLN A 117 -8.36 1.20 5.55
C GLN A 117 -7.09 0.39 5.29
N ASP A 118 -6.46 -0.04 6.39
CA ASP A 118 -5.32 -0.96 6.36
C ASP A 118 -5.73 -2.40 6.04
N VAL A 119 -4.77 -3.32 6.03
CA VAL A 119 -4.98 -4.75 5.77
C VAL A 119 -5.93 -5.43 6.76
N ASP A 120 -6.00 -4.92 8.00
CA ASP A 120 -6.81 -5.41 9.11
C ASP A 120 -8.19 -4.72 9.20
N ARG A 121 -8.50 -3.81 8.27
CA ARG A 121 -9.74 -3.00 8.18
C ARG A 121 -9.84 -1.86 9.18
N ASN A 122 -8.74 -1.43 9.81
CA ASN A 122 -8.74 -0.25 10.65
C ASN A 122 -8.79 1.02 9.80
N ASP A 123 -9.45 2.06 10.30
CA ASP A 123 -9.53 3.37 9.65
C ASP A 123 -8.17 4.08 9.74
N MET A 124 -7.64 4.51 8.58
CA MET A 124 -6.36 5.22 8.46
C MET A 124 -6.53 6.75 8.50
N GLY A 125 -7.76 7.24 8.59
CA GLY A 125 -8.09 8.65 8.51
C GLY A 125 -8.07 9.19 7.07
N CYS A 126 -8.27 10.51 6.97
CA CYS A 126 -8.33 11.22 5.71
C CYS A 126 -6.96 11.78 5.34
N SER A 127 -6.48 11.44 4.14
CA SER A 127 -5.09 11.62 3.72
C SER A 127 -4.17 10.65 4.46
N PRO A 128 -4.28 9.33 4.17
CA PRO A 128 -3.41 8.35 4.80
C PRO A 128 -1.94 8.66 4.48
N THR A 129 -1.03 8.41 5.43
CA THR A 129 0.43 8.56 5.20
C THR A 129 1.09 7.24 4.78
N GLU A 130 0.31 6.17 4.77
CA GLU A 130 0.69 4.83 4.35
C GLU A 130 -0.26 4.37 3.24
N VAL A 131 0.14 3.40 2.42
CA VAL A 131 -0.70 2.93 1.33
C VAL A 131 -1.86 2.12 1.87
N PRO A 132 -3.12 2.54 1.63
CA PRO A 132 -4.28 1.80 2.07
C PRO A 132 -4.43 0.47 1.33
N ALA A 133 -4.85 -0.58 2.03
CA ALA A 133 -5.21 -1.84 1.42
C ALA A 133 -6.64 -1.79 0.82
N TYR A 134 -7.52 -1.00 1.43
CA TYR A 134 -8.90 -0.85 1.00
C TYR A 134 -9.38 0.61 1.06
N ALA A 135 -10.36 0.93 0.24
CA ALA A 135 -11.23 2.09 0.42
C ALA A 135 -12.69 1.60 0.52
N ALA A 136 -13.33 1.86 1.66
CA ALA A 136 -14.75 1.69 1.82
C ALA A 136 -15.46 2.93 1.24
N LEU A 137 -16.33 2.71 0.25
CA LEU A 137 -17.04 3.74 -0.48
C LEU A 137 -18.53 3.70 -0.08
N VAL A 138 -19.07 4.82 0.37
CA VAL A 138 -20.50 4.99 0.63
C VAL A 138 -21.00 6.14 -0.21
N SER A 139 -21.69 5.84 -1.31
CA SER A 139 -22.22 6.84 -2.24
C SER A 139 -23.72 7.00 -2.05
N THR A 140 -24.16 8.21 -1.72
CA THR A 140 -25.58 8.54 -1.59
C THR A 140 -26.00 9.45 -2.74
N GLY A 141 -26.95 8.99 -3.55
CA GLY A 141 -27.56 9.76 -4.63
C GLY A 141 -28.88 10.40 -4.20
N ILE A 142 -29.11 11.64 -4.64
CA ILE A 142 -30.34 12.42 -4.44
C ILE A 142 -30.82 12.99 -5.77
N GLU A 143 -32.13 13.12 -5.95
CA GLU A 143 -32.69 13.67 -7.21
C GLU A 143 -32.73 15.20 -7.21
N LYS A 144 -33.10 15.81 -6.08
CA LYS A 144 -33.46 17.24 -6.00
C LYS A 144 -32.45 18.05 -5.18
N PRO A 145 -32.12 19.29 -5.61
CA PRO A 145 -31.35 20.23 -4.79
C PRO A 145 -32.07 20.49 -3.46
N GLY A 146 -31.33 20.48 -2.34
CA GLY A 146 -31.86 20.81 -1.01
C GLY A 146 -32.32 19.63 -0.15
N VAL A 147 -32.36 18.41 -0.70
CA VAL A 147 -32.51 17.18 0.11
C VAL A 147 -31.16 16.86 0.75
N ALA A 148 -31.16 16.53 2.04
CA ALA A 148 -29.94 16.12 2.75
C ALA A 148 -29.45 14.75 2.22
N PHE A 149 -28.12 14.58 2.11
CA PHE A 149 -27.48 13.29 1.80
C PHE A 149 -27.51 12.33 3.00
N THR A 150 -28.68 12.19 3.61
CA THR A 150 -28.88 11.33 4.78
C THR A 150 -29.35 9.97 4.30
N VAL A 151 -28.59 8.93 4.66
CA VAL A 151 -28.92 7.53 4.34
C VAL A 151 -30.31 7.20 4.88
N GLY A 152 -31.15 6.54 4.07
CA GLY A 152 -32.50 6.13 4.46
C GLY A 152 -33.56 7.24 4.44
N THR A 153 -33.23 8.43 3.94
CA THR A 153 -34.23 9.50 3.73
C THR A 153 -35.03 9.24 2.45
N ALA A 154 -36.31 9.60 2.43
CA ALA A 154 -37.14 9.48 1.24
C ALA A 154 -36.51 10.25 0.05
N GLY A 155 -36.44 9.61 -1.11
CA GLY A 155 -35.81 10.20 -2.30
C GLY A 155 -34.28 10.13 -2.31
N THR A 156 -33.67 9.29 -1.47
CA THR A 156 -32.24 8.97 -1.53
C THR A 156 -32.02 7.48 -1.78
N ARG A 157 -30.87 7.14 -2.36
CA ARG A 157 -30.37 5.77 -2.51
C ARG A 157 -28.90 5.72 -2.15
N THR A 158 -28.48 4.68 -1.45
CA THR A 158 -27.09 4.53 -1.03
C THR A 158 -26.50 3.24 -1.58
N ILE A 159 -25.30 3.34 -2.14
CA ILE A 159 -24.48 2.20 -2.55
C ILE A 159 -23.26 2.14 -1.64
N GLU A 160 -23.04 0.97 -1.04
CA GLU A 160 -21.82 0.64 -0.32
C GLU A 160 -20.98 -0.29 -1.20
N ALA A 161 -19.68 0.02 -1.34
CA ALA A 161 -18.74 -0.81 -2.08
C ALA A 161 -17.36 -0.79 -1.41
N ILE A 162 -16.57 -1.84 -1.63
CA ILE A 162 -15.18 -1.89 -1.18
C ILE A 162 -14.28 -1.93 -2.41
N TYR A 163 -13.48 -0.89 -2.57
CA TYR A 163 -12.35 -0.89 -3.49
C TYR A 163 -11.16 -1.53 -2.79
N SER A 164 -10.62 -2.60 -3.38
CA SER A 164 -9.35 -3.17 -2.95
C SER A 164 -8.26 -2.56 -3.83
N PHE A 165 -7.33 -1.85 -3.20
CA PHE A 165 -6.18 -1.36 -3.92
C PHE A 165 -5.42 -2.55 -4.49
N LYS A 166 -4.98 -2.43 -5.75
CA LYS A 166 -3.85 -3.22 -6.22
C LYS A 166 -2.61 -2.66 -5.56
N THR A 167 -2.48 -2.93 -4.27
CA THR A 167 -1.16 -2.97 -3.69
C THR A 167 -0.49 -4.13 -4.42
N THR A 168 0.55 -3.83 -5.20
CA THR A 168 1.64 -4.78 -5.15
C THR A 168 1.90 -4.88 -3.66
N ASN A 169 1.75 -6.06 -3.06
CA ASN A 169 2.26 -6.32 -1.72
C ASN A 169 3.80 -6.27 -1.74
N ALA A 170 4.34 -5.35 -2.54
CA ALA A 170 5.66 -4.90 -2.50
C ALA A 170 5.67 -4.28 -1.14
N ASN A 171 6.66 -4.66 -0.37
CA ASN A 171 7.22 -3.66 0.49
C ASN A 171 7.41 -2.43 -0.36
N ILE A 172 6.49 -1.48 -0.19
CA ILE A 172 6.37 -0.32 -1.04
C ILE A 172 7.68 0.39 -0.78
N PHE A 173 8.56 0.31 -1.77
CA PHE A 173 9.90 0.80 -1.62
C PHE A 173 9.78 2.26 -1.25
N GLY A 174 10.23 2.60 -0.05
CA GLY A 174 9.95 3.91 0.51
C GLY A 174 10.08 3.90 2.00
N GLY A 175 11.12 4.56 2.47
CA GLY A 175 11.21 4.98 3.85
C GLY A 175 12.27 6.04 4.00
N ALA A 176 12.29 6.68 5.15
CA ALA A 176 13.35 7.61 5.45
C ALA A 176 14.64 6.86 5.79
N ILE A 177 15.78 7.43 5.41
CA ILE A 177 17.09 6.96 5.85
C ILE A 177 17.65 7.98 6.84
N ARG A 178 17.68 7.59 8.11
CA ARG A 178 18.06 8.46 9.24
C ARG A 178 19.54 8.34 9.53
N ILE A 179 20.20 9.41 9.98
CA ILE A 179 21.47 9.26 10.69
C ILE A 179 21.18 8.80 12.13
N ALA A 180 22.01 7.91 12.69
CA ALA A 180 21.86 7.51 14.08
C ALA A 180 22.12 8.73 14.99
N GLN A 181 21.17 9.07 15.85
CA GLN A 181 21.34 10.13 16.85
C GLN A 181 21.05 9.59 18.23
N ALA A 182 21.83 10.05 19.22
CA ALA A 182 21.62 9.68 20.62
C ALA A 182 20.43 10.43 21.25
N SER A 183 20.05 11.60 20.70
CA SER A 183 18.91 12.42 21.12
C SER A 183 18.57 13.47 20.04
N GLY A 184 17.29 13.90 19.97
CA GLY A 184 16.81 14.98 19.09
C GLY A 184 15.82 14.56 17.98
N THR A 185 15.30 15.53 17.22
CA THR A 185 14.55 15.27 15.98
C THR A 185 15.53 14.68 14.97
N GLY A 186 15.38 13.40 14.65
CA GLY A 186 16.23 12.67 13.72
C GLY A 186 16.48 13.46 12.44
N LEU A 187 17.71 13.37 11.90
CA LEU A 187 18.01 13.85 10.57
C LEU A 187 17.86 12.73 9.56
N CYS A 188 17.16 13.01 8.46
CA CYS A 188 16.88 12.12 7.35
C CYS A 188 17.60 12.59 6.08
N MET A 189 17.99 11.65 5.24
CA MET A 189 18.38 11.93 3.86
C MET A 189 17.26 12.70 3.16
N ASP A 190 17.63 13.73 2.39
CA ASP A 190 16.70 14.69 1.80
C ASP A 190 17.20 15.13 0.43
N ALA A 191 16.30 15.10 -0.57
CA ALA A 191 16.62 15.39 -1.96
C ALA A 191 16.69 16.90 -2.31
N GLY A 192 16.20 17.78 -1.44
CA GLY A 192 15.86 19.13 -1.86
C GLY A 192 14.50 19.55 -1.33
N GLN A 193 14.18 20.86 -1.36
CA GLN A 193 12.82 21.30 -1.06
C GLN A 193 11.98 21.17 -2.32
N ASN A 194 10.80 20.58 -2.23
CA ASN A 194 9.80 20.48 -3.30
C ASN A 194 10.35 19.81 -4.56
N ASN A 195 11.10 18.73 -4.40
CA ASN A 195 11.82 18.12 -5.51
C ASN A 195 11.72 16.60 -5.49
N GLU A 196 10.56 16.12 -5.94
CA GLU A 196 10.26 14.71 -6.22
C GLU A 196 11.28 14.10 -7.19
N SER A 197 11.83 14.89 -8.12
CA SER A 197 12.86 14.46 -9.07
C SER A 197 14.00 15.49 -9.18
N PRO A 198 15.00 15.45 -8.27
CA PRO A 198 16.08 16.42 -8.24
C PRO A 198 16.86 16.46 -9.56
N PRO A 199 17.27 17.64 -10.07
CA PRO A 199 18.16 17.71 -11.21
C PRO A 199 19.46 16.93 -10.98
N ALA A 200 19.98 16.32 -12.04
CA ALA A 200 21.27 15.63 -12.00
C ALA A 200 22.37 16.55 -11.43
N GLY A 201 23.14 16.03 -10.47
CA GLY A 201 24.18 16.77 -9.75
C GLY A 201 23.72 17.46 -8.46
N THR A 202 22.43 17.44 -8.15
CA THR A 202 21.92 17.90 -6.84
C THR A 202 22.60 17.13 -5.71
N ARG A 203 23.10 17.83 -4.70
CA ARG A 203 23.81 17.21 -3.58
C ARG A 203 22.83 16.66 -2.56
N LEU A 204 23.08 15.43 -2.11
CA LEU A 204 22.36 14.85 -0.97
C LEU A 204 22.67 15.65 0.30
N ARG A 205 21.63 15.95 1.07
CA ARG A 205 21.73 16.61 2.36
C ARG A 205 20.93 15.87 3.42
N MET A 206 21.20 16.22 4.67
CA MET A 206 20.48 15.73 5.83
C MET A 206 19.57 16.83 6.35
N GLN A 207 18.26 16.59 6.42
CA GLN A 207 17.29 17.53 6.99
C GLN A 207 16.55 16.90 8.17
N LYS A 208 15.77 17.70 8.91
CA LYS A 208 14.84 17.13 9.89
C LYS A 208 13.92 16.14 9.19
N CYS A 209 13.72 14.98 9.80
CA CYS A 209 12.81 13.98 9.27
C CYS A 209 11.37 14.52 9.18
N GLN A 210 10.77 14.40 8.00
CA GLN A 210 9.41 14.79 7.69
C GLN A 210 8.66 13.56 7.14
N PRO A 211 7.91 12.85 8.00
CA PRO A 211 7.16 11.65 7.57
C PRO A 211 6.27 11.93 6.37
N GLY A 212 6.27 11.02 5.39
CA GLY A 212 5.41 11.10 4.20
C GLY A 212 5.86 12.07 3.10
N THR A 213 6.97 12.80 3.27
CA THR A 213 7.50 13.67 2.20
C THR A 213 8.27 12.87 1.16
N SER A 214 7.96 13.10 -0.13
CA SER A 214 8.57 12.39 -1.26
C SER A 214 10.08 12.62 -1.34
N GLU A 215 10.57 13.79 -0.95
CA GLU A 215 12.00 14.13 -0.97
C GLU A 215 12.84 13.37 0.08
N GLN A 216 12.17 12.68 1.01
CA GLN A 216 12.80 11.86 2.04
C GLN A 216 12.44 10.37 1.93
N GLN A 217 11.77 9.94 0.84
CA GLN A 217 11.46 8.53 0.59
C GLN A 217 12.52 7.86 -0.28
N PHE A 218 13.24 6.91 0.28
CA PHE A 218 14.27 6.16 -0.45
C PHE A 218 13.94 4.68 -0.55
N ALA A 219 14.37 4.10 -1.66
CA ALA A 219 14.34 2.69 -1.99
C ALA A 219 15.77 2.14 -2.06
N TYR A 220 16.05 1.03 -1.37
CA TYR A 220 17.29 0.28 -1.50
C TYR A 220 17.05 -0.95 -2.38
N THR A 221 17.49 -0.85 -3.63
CA THR A 221 17.13 -1.78 -4.71
C THR A 221 18.03 -3.01 -4.76
N GLU A 222 17.61 -4.04 -5.50
CA GLU A 222 18.41 -5.26 -5.72
C GLU A 222 19.74 -4.99 -6.45
N ASP A 223 19.88 -3.86 -7.14
CA ASP A 223 21.14 -3.44 -7.74
C ASP A 223 22.13 -2.81 -6.75
N LEU A 224 21.74 -2.68 -5.47
CA LEU A 224 22.41 -1.92 -4.41
C LEU A 224 22.37 -0.41 -4.59
N SER A 225 21.38 0.10 -5.31
CA SER A 225 21.20 1.53 -5.48
C SER A 225 20.25 2.09 -4.44
N LEU A 226 20.54 3.31 -3.99
CA LEU A 226 19.64 4.11 -3.15
C LEU A 226 18.92 5.08 -4.07
N LYS A 227 17.68 4.74 -4.42
CA LYS A 227 16.82 5.49 -5.34
C LYS A 227 15.86 6.38 -4.54
N LEU A 228 15.61 7.59 -5.02
CA LEU A 228 14.51 8.42 -4.53
C LEU A 228 13.19 7.91 -5.12
N VAL A 229 12.20 7.66 -4.28
CA VAL A 229 10.91 7.09 -4.69
C VAL A 229 10.05 8.18 -5.36
N GLY A 230 9.41 7.83 -6.48
CA GLY A 230 8.57 8.79 -7.22
C GLY A 230 9.37 9.84 -8.00
N SER A 231 10.65 9.58 -8.26
CA SER A 231 11.56 10.50 -8.96
C SER A 231 11.70 10.19 -10.45
N GLU A 232 10.89 9.28 -10.96
CA GLU A 232 10.88 8.87 -12.34
C GLU A 232 10.36 9.98 -13.26
N THR A 233 11.09 10.20 -14.36
CA THR A 233 10.75 11.21 -15.37
C THR A 233 11.13 10.70 -16.76
N SER A 234 10.68 11.39 -17.81
CA SER A 234 11.10 11.08 -19.20
C SER A 234 12.63 11.09 -19.40
N THR A 235 13.38 11.88 -18.62
CA THR A 235 14.84 11.95 -18.66
C THR A 235 15.55 11.02 -17.67
N ALA A 236 14.82 10.46 -16.71
CA ALA A 236 15.30 9.52 -15.70
C ALA A 236 14.22 8.43 -15.48
N PRO A 237 14.00 7.54 -16.46
CA PRO A 237 12.89 6.59 -16.42
C PRO A 237 13.03 5.51 -15.33
N MET A 238 14.22 5.38 -14.73
CA MET A 238 14.46 4.52 -13.58
C MET A 238 14.48 5.29 -12.25
N GLY A 239 14.22 6.60 -12.29
CA GLY A 239 14.31 7.52 -11.16
C GLY A 239 15.70 8.12 -10.97
N MET A 240 15.89 8.78 -9.83
CA MET A 240 17.12 9.42 -9.40
C MET A 240 17.78 8.59 -8.29
N CYS A 241 19.05 8.23 -8.50
CA CYS A 241 19.84 7.41 -7.59
C CYS A 241 20.97 8.23 -6.95
N LEU A 242 21.34 7.86 -5.72
CA LEU A 242 22.52 8.39 -5.05
C LEU A 242 23.79 7.86 -5.72
N ASP A 243 24.67 8.79 -6.06
CA ASP A 243 25.81 8.57 -6.92
C ASP A 243 27.07 9.17 -6.28
N ALA A 244 28.17 8.43 -6.37
CA ALA A 244 29.48 8.80 -5.83
C ALA A 244 30.18 9.92 -6.61
N GLY A 245 29.65 10.32 -7.76
CA GLY A 245 30.29 11.18 -8.74
C GLY A 245 31.27 10.40 -9.62
N ALA A 246 32.54 10.82 -9.61
CA ALA A 246 33.58 10.17 -10.40
C ALA A 246 33.94 8.78 -9.86
N THR A 247 34.34 7.87 -10.76
CA THR A 247 34.91 6.56 -10.43
C THR A 247 36.42 6.59 -10.72
N PRO A 248 37.30 6.11 -9.81
CA PRO A 248 36.98 5.54 -8.50
C PRO A 248 36.52 6.60 -7.51
N GLN A 249 35.75 6.16 -6.52
CA GLN A 249 35.18 7.02 -5.49
C GLN A 249 36.29 7.69 -4.65
N ALA A 250 36.25 9.02 -4.53
CA ALA A 250 37.26 9.82 -3.84
C ALA A 250 36.78 10.31 -2.47
N SER A 251 37.72 10.41 -1.51
CA SER A 251 37.42 11.03 -0.22
C SER A 251 37.05 12.51 -0.39
N GLY A 252 36.05 12.97 0.35
CA GLY A 252 35.53 14.34 0.30
C GLY A 252 34.59 14.62 -0.87
N ALA A 253 34.40 13.67 -1.80
CA ALA A 253 33.43 13.82 -2.87
C ALA A 253 32.01 13.91 -2.31
N TYR A 254 31.19 14.78 -2.87
CA TYR A 254 29.76 14.86 -2.53
C TYR A 254 29.02 13.66 -3.09
N VAL A 255 28.08 13.12 -2.30
CA VAL A 255 27.05 12.23 -2.81
C VAL A 255 26.00 13.08 -3.52
N VAL A 256 25.68 12.74 -4.76
CA VAL A 256 24.77 13.52 -5.61
C VAL A 256 23.66 12.64 -6.18
N PHE A 257 22.56 13.25 -6.58
CA PHE A 257 21.52 12.59 -7.37
C PHE A 257 21.95 12.56 -8.84
N GLN A 258 21.83 11.41 -9.47
CA GLN A 258 21.98 11.20 -10.91
C GLN A 258 20.86 10.29 -11.41
N PRO A 259 20.48 10.32 -12.70
CA PRO A 259 19.59 9.31 -13.24
C PRO A 259 20.09 7.91 -12.85
N CYS A 260 19.18 7.08 -12.35
CA CYS A 260 19.47 5.71 -12.02
C CYS A 260 19.98 4.99 -13.27
N LEU A 261 21.09 4.31 -13.10
CA LEU A 261 21.68 3.43 -14.09
C LEU A 261 21.43 1.99 -13.66
N ASN A 262 21.59 1.05 -14.60
CA ASN A 262 21.78 -0.34 -14.21
C ASN A 262 22.99 -0.47 -13.29
N ARG A 263 23.09 -1.61 -12.59
CA ARG A 263 24.17 -1.98 -11.69
C ARG A 263 25.56 -1.42 -12.08
N THR A 264 25.97 -0.35 -11.40
CA THR A 264 27.22 0.37 -11.69
C THR A 264 27.96 0.78 -10.42
N PRO A 265 29.30 0.69 -10.34
CA PRO A 265 30.04 0.92 -9.10
C PRO A 265 29.80 2.30 -8.46
N ARG A 266 29.49 3.32 -9.26
CA ARG A 266 29.21 4.69 -8.79
C ARG A 266 27.86 4.85 -8.07
N GLN A 267 26.92 3.93 -8.26
CA GLN A 267 25.59 3.95 -7.64
C GLN A 267 25.33 2.71 -6.78
N GLN A 268 26.38 2.00 -6.39
CA GLN A 268 26.30 0.81 -5.57
C GLN A 268 26.77 1.09 -4.14
N TRP A 269 25.89 0.80 -3.19
CA TRP A 269 26.07 1.05 -1.77
C TRP A 269 25.75 -0.20 -0.97
N SER A 270 26.66 -0.59 -0.09
CA SER A 270 26.58 -1.77 0.75
C SER A 270 26.41 -1.35 2.20
N ILE A 271 25.44 -1.90 2.92
CA ILE A 271 25.34 -1.67 4.37
C ILE A 271 26.29 -2.62 5.08
N ASN A 272 27.27 -2.07 5.80
CA ASN A 272 28.25 -2.87 6.54
C ASN A 272 27.84 -3.10 8.02
N SER A 273 28.68 -3.81 8.78
CA SER A 273 28.41 -4.12 10.20
C SER A 273 28.38 -2.91 11.14
N SER A 274 28.82 -1.74 10.68
CA SER A 274 28.74 -0.48 11.43
C SER A 274 27.58 0.41 10.99
N SER A 275 26.65 -0.13 10.19
CA SER A 275 25.53 0.63 9.61
C SER A 275 25.99 1.76 8.69
N ASN A 276 27.18 1.64 8.07
CA ASN A 276 27.62 2.60 7.06
C ASN A 276 27.17 2.14 5.67
N PHE A 277 26.76 3.07 4.81
CA PHE A 277 26.66 2.83 3.37
C PHE A 277 28.05 2.96 2.75
N GLU A 278 28.63 1.82 2.38
CA GLU A 278 29.96 1.68 1.83
C GLU A 278 29.90 1.44 0.32
N GLY A 279 30.70 2.18 -0.44
CA GLY A 279 30.73 2.06 -1.88
C GLY A 279 31.66 0.96 -2.40
N THR A 280 31.78 0.94 -3.73
CA THR A 280 32.67 0.04 -4.45
C THR A 280 33.33 0.80 -5.60
N SER A 281 34.50 0.35 -6.02
CA SER A 281 35.19 0.91 -7.19
C SER A 281 35.04 0.06 -8.45
N ASN A 282 34.55 -1.17 -8.32
CA ASN A 282 34.49 -2.15 -9.40
C ASN A 282 33.21 -3.00 -9.43
N GLY A 283 32.28 -2.79 -8.49
CA GLY A 283 31.04 -3.55 -8.44
C GLY A 283 31.20 -4.96 -7.87
N VAL A 284 32.35 -5.25 -7.24
CA VAL A 284 32.67 -6.55 -6.63
C VAL A 284 33.03 -6.36 -5.16
N GLY A 285 34.14 -5.69 -4.89
CA GLY A 285 34.66 -5.50 -3.53
C GLY A 285 34.28 -4.13 -2.95
N LEU A 286 34.22 -4.05 -1.62
CA LEU A 286 34.08 -2.79 -0.90
C LEU A 286 35.38 -1.98 -0.95
N ASN A 287 35.26 -0.65 -0.98
CA ASN A 287 36.42 0.24 -1.18
C ASN A 287 36.78 1.09 0.06
N GLY A 288 36.13 0.88 1.21
CA GLY A 288 36.37 1.66 2.43
C GLY A 288 35.85 3.11 2.37
N ARG A 289 35.07 3.48 1.35
CA ARG A 289 34.45 4.80 1.21
C ARG A 289 33.00 4.74 1.67
N CYS A 290 32.71 5.44 2.75
CA CYS A 290 31.38 5.46 3.35
C CYS A 290 30.73 6.84 3.28
N PHE A 291 29.40 6.86 3.28
CA PHE A 291 28.64 8.07 3.52
C PHE A 291 28.99 8.67 4.88
N ASN A 292 29.34 9.96 4.87
CA ASN A 292 29.60 10.76 6.06
C ASN A 292 28.83 12.07 5.95
N MET A 293 28.15 12.47 7.03
CA MET A 293 27.73 13.85 7.20
C MET A 293 28.96 14.75 7.27
N GLN A 294 28.98 15.79 6.43
CA GLN A 294 30.07 16.78 6.42
C GLN A 294 30.16 17.53 7.77
N SER A 295 29.00 17.82 8.37
CA SER A 295 28.83 18.49 9.66
C SER A 295 27.89 17.64 10.53
N PRO A 296 28.44 16.71 11.34
CA PRO A 296 27.66 15.76 12.13
C PRO A 296 26.58 16.43 12.98
N GLY A 297 25.35 15.90 12.93
CA GLY A 297 24.22 16.40 13.73
C GLY A 297 23.64 17.75 13.30
N VAL A 298 24.12 18.36 12.21
CA VAL A 298 23.63 19.66 11.72
C VAL A 298 22.66 19.46 10.55
N ALA A 299 21.45 20.00 10.65
CA ALA A 299 20.50 20.03 9.54
C ALA A 299 21.05 20.85 8.36
N SER A 300 20.64 20.51 7.14
CA SER A 300 21.21 21.02 5.87
C SER A 300 22.67 20.62 5.63
N SER A 301 23.27 19.76 6.46
CA SER A 301 24.61 19.23 6.17
C SER A 301 24.58 18.31 4.95
N TYR A 302 25.56 18.45 4.05
CA TYR A 302 25.72 17.56 2.92
C TYR A 302 26.29 16.20 3.33
N VAL A 303 25.99 15.18 2.52
CA VAL A 303 26.63 13.87 2.61
C VAL A 303 27.83 13.84 1.66
N VAL A 304 28.98 13.44 2.20
CA VAL A 304 30.25 13.29 1.47
C VAL A 304 30.79 11.88 1.68
N LEU A 305 31.71 11.44 0.82
CA LEU A 305 32.41 10.18 0.99
C LEU A 305 33.62 10.35 1.93
N GLY A 306 33.73 9.51 2.94
CA GLY A 306 34.86 9.49 3.87
C GLY A 306 35.25 8.07 4.27
N SER A 307 36.02 7.93 5.35
CA SER A 307 36.35 6.60 5.88
C SER A 307 35.15 5.96 6.57
N CYS A 308 35.02 4.65 6.41
CA CYS A 308 34.10 3.83 7.20
C CYS A 308 34.53 3.76 8.68
N GLY A 309 33.62 3.38 9.58
CA GLY A 309 33.94 3.19 10.99
C GLY A 309 32.77 3.43 11.94
N GLY A 310 33.07 3.44 13.24
CA GLY A 310 32.10 3.79 14.29
C GLY A 310 31.85 5.30 14.36
N GLY A 311 30.59 5.73 14.53
CA GLY A 311 30.23 7.13 14.69
C GLY A 311 28.75 7.40 14.41
N ASN A 312 27.92 7.33 15.46
CA ASN A 312 26.47 7.35 15.33
C ASN A 312 25.97 8.58 14.55
N THR A 313 26.41 9.79 14.90
CA THR A 313 25.89 11.05 14.33
C THR A 313 26.56 11.51 13.03
N GLN A 314 27.52 10.74 12.51
CA GLN A 314 28.27 11.11 11.31
C GLN A 314 28.09 10.11 10.17
N ARG A 315 28.14 8.80 10.46
CA ARG A 315 28.30 7.78 9.41
C ARG A 315 27.45 6.53 9.60
N ALA A 316 26.77 6.38 10.73
CA ALA A 316 25.83 5.27 10.93
C ALA A 316 24.43 5.69 10.47
N PHE A 317 23.93 5.05 9.42
CA PHE A 317 22.61 5.31 8.86
C PHE A 317 21.65 4.18 9.22
N ARG A 318 20.41 4.56 9.52
CA ARG A 318 19.32 3.68 9.91
C ARG A 318 18.18 3.88 8.92
N SER A 319 18.00 2.94 8.01
CA SER A 319 16.86 2.93 7.09
C SER A 319 15.58 2.56 7.83
N ASP A 320 14.47 3.20 7.51
CA ASP A 320 13.16 2.76 7.97
C ASP A 320 12.81 1.37 7.37
N PRO A 321 11.89 0.62 7.99
CA PRO A 321 11.42 -0.68 7.50
C PRO A 321 11.15 -0.75 5.98
N GLY A 322 10.46 0.25 5.42
CA GLY A 322 10.03 0.27 4.02
C GLY A 322 11.11 0.59 2.98
N VAL A 323 12.31 1.03 3.39
CA VAL A 323 13.39 1.36 2.44
C VAL A 323 13.80 0.15 1.60
N GLY A 324 13.75 -1.04 2.19
CA GLY A 324 14.02 -2.30 1.54
C GLY A 324 15.40 -2.91 1.78
N ALA A 325 15.53 -4.14 1.30
CA ALA A 325 16.57 -5.08 1.71
C ALA A 325 17.85 -4.98 0.86
N GLY A 326 17.85 -4.18 -0.21
CA GLY A 326 18.84 -4.28 -1.27
C GLY A 326 18.69 -5.62 -2.01
N MET A 327 19.80 -6.33 -2.24
CA MET A 327 19.79 -7.67 -2.86
C MET A 327 19.59 -8.81 -1.84
N ALA A 328 19.34 -8.50 -0.57
CA ALA A 328 19.11 -9.53 0.44
C ALA A 328 17.83 -10.30 0.15
N ASN A 329 17.94 -11.63 0.07
CA ASN A 329 16.81 -12.53 -0.14
C ASN A 329 17.21 -13.97 0.24
N ALA A 330 16.31 -14.92 -0.04
CA ALA A 330 16.58 -16.34 0.20
C ALA A 330 17.80 -16.87 -0.59
N ALA A 331 18.05 -16.36 -1.81
CA ALA A 331 19.16 -16.80 -2.65
C ALA A 331 20.53 -16.30 -2.12
N THR A 332 20.58 -15.16 -1.43
CA THR A 332 21.79 -14.72 -0.71
C THR A 332 21.97 -15.41 0.66
N GLY A 333 21.03 -16.29 1.04
CA GLY A 333 21.01 -16.94 2.34
C GLY A 333 20.58 -16.02 3.48
N GLN A 334 19.93 -14.89 3.17
CA GLN A 334 19.40 -13.98 4.18
C GLN A 334 17.92 -14.30 4.45
N LEU A 335 17.47 -14.00 5.68
CA LEU A 335 16.06 -14.07 6.07
C LEU A 335 15.57 -12.65 6.28
N VAL A 336 14.92 -12.09 5.26
CA VAL A 336 14.37 -10.73 5.26
C VAL A 336 12.96 -10.76 5.82
N ASN A 337 12.66 -9.89 6.80
CA ASN A 337 11.30 -9.79 7.32
C ASN A 337 10.41 -9.01 6.33
N PHE A 338 9.15 -9.40 6.17
CA PHE A 338 8.26 -8.72 5.24
C PHE A 338 7.87 -7.32 5.76
N LYS A 339 7.18 -7.19 6.90
CA LYS A 339 6.81 -5.86 7.47
C LYS A 339 8.03 -4.96 7.72
N GLN A 340 9.17 -5.56 8.08
CA GLN A 340 10.44 -4.87 8.27
C GLN A 340 11.42 -5.12 7.11
N PHE A 341 11.04 -4.72 5.90
CA PHE A 341 11.72 -5.12 4.67
C PHE A 341 13.21 -4.80 4.59
N SER A 342 13.67 -3.75 5.25
CA SER A 342 15.08 -3.42 5.33
C SER A 342 15.84 -4.18 6.42
N ARG A 343 15.21 -5.20 7.04
CA ARG A 343 15.77 -5.97 8.16
C ARG A 343 15.90 -7.45 7.85
N CYS A 344 17.07 -7.97 8.19
CA CYS A 344 17.48 -9.36 8.09
C CYS A 344 17.67 -9.96 9.48
N LEU A 345 17.38 -11.26 9.64
CA LEU A 345 17.70 -12.00 10.85
C LEU A 345 19.22 -11.99 11.09
N ASP A 346 19.64 -11.54 12.28
CA ASP A 346 21.04 -11.31 12.61
C ASP A 346 21.41 -11.91 13.99
N VAL A 347 22.56 -12.59 14.04
CA VAL A 347 23.21 -12.95 15.30
C VAL A 347 23.76 -11.68 15.95
N THR A 348 22.97 -11.14 16.88
CA THR A 348 23.22 -9.92 17.65
C THR A 348 24.70 -9.72 17.98
N ASP A 349 25.27 -8.59 17.53
CA ASP A 349 26.65 -8.18 17.79
C ASP A 349 27.72 -9.21 17.40
N LEU A 350 27.41 -10.12 16.45
CA LEU A 350 28.24 -11.28 16.10
C LEU A 350 28.51 -12.19 17.31
N ASN A 351 27.68 -12.11 18.35
CA ASN A 351 27.88 -12.78 19.62
C ASN A 351 26.87 -13.92 19.79
N VAL A 352 27.33 -15.15 19.60
CA VAL A 352 26.53 -16.38 19.75
C VAL A 352 26.07 -16.66 21.18
N THR A 353 26.58 -15.92 22.17
CA THR A 353 26.14 -15.99 23.57
C THR A 353 25.06 -14.95 23.91
N SER A 354 24.67 -14.11 22.95
CA SER A 354 23.59 -13.14 23.14
C SER A 354 22.30 -13.85 23.56
N LYS A 355 21.55 -13.22 24.48
CA LYS A 355 20.29 -13.76 25.01
C LYS A 355 19.10 -13.57 24.06
N TYR A 356 19.33 -12.96 22.90
CA TYR A 356 18.33 -12.72 21.87
C TYR A 356 19.00 -12.53 20.50
N MET A 357 18.25 -12.81 19.45
CA MET A 357 18.52 -12.42 18.06
C MET A 357 17.90 -11.05 17.77
N ILE A 358 18.36 -10.38 16.70
CA ILE A 358 17.79 -9.11 16.24
C ILE A 358 17.42 -9.16 14.76
N ALA A 359 16.48 -8.32 14.35
CA ALA A 359 16.22 -8.01 12.94
C ALA A 359 16.99 -6.73 12.60
N TRP A 360 18.19 -6.92 12.06
CA TRP A 360 19.16 -5.85 11.79
C TRP A 360 19.14 -5.42 10.34
N PHE A 361 19.64 -4.23 10.00
CA PHE A 361 19.79 -3.79 8.60
C PHE A 361 20.45 -4.88 7.75
N CYS A 362 19.87 -5.19 6.59
CA CYS A 362 20.41 -6.21 5.70
C CYS A 362 21.80 -5.82 5.19
N LYS A 363 22.78 -6.66 5.48
CA LYS A 363 24.20 -6.50 5.13
C LYS A 363 24.49 -7.27 3.85
N GLN A 364 25.12 -6.61 2.88
CA GLN A 364 25.60 -7.28 1.68
C GLN A 364 26.73 -6.50 1.05
N ALA A 365 27.63 -7.20 0.36
CA ALA A 365 28.62 -6.64 -0.53
C ALA A 365 28.17 -6.76 -2.00
N PRO A 366 28.76 -6.00 -2.95
CA PRO A 366 28.37 -6.04 -4.36
C PRO A 366 28.54 -7.41 -5.03
N ASP A 367 29.45 -8.24 -4.57
CA ASP A 367 29.58 -9.62 -5.04
C ASP A 367 28.54 -10.61 -4.45
N GLY A 368 27.61 -10.11 -3.62
CA GLY A 368 26.62 -10.94 -2.92
C GLY A 368 27.17 -11.61 -1.66
N ASN A 369 28.39 -11.28 -1.23
CA ASN A 369 28.90 -11.76 0.05
C ASN A 369 28.13 -11.12 1.21
N VAL A 370 27.73 -11.97 2.15
CA VAL A 370 26.97 -11.61 3.35
C VAL A 370 27.79 -12.02 4.56
N PRO A 371 27.98 -11.13 5.56
CA PRO A 371 28.61 -11.48 6.83
C PRO A 371 27.91 -12.69 7.48
N TRP A 372 28.69 -13.58 8.11
CA TRP A 372 28.20 -14.86 8.58
C TRP A 372 27.01 -14.74 9.56
N ASN A 373 26.91 -13.64 10.31
CA ASN A 373 25.83 -13.42 11.27
C ASN A 373 24.48 -13.11 10.64
N GLN A 374 24.43 -12.83 9.33
CA GLN A 374 23.19 -12.73 8.56
C GLN A 374 23.09 -13.78 7.44
N LYS A 375 24.08 -14.68 7.33
CA LYS A 375 24.10 -15.73 6.30
C LYS A 375 23.66 -17.05 6.90
N TRP A 376 22.53 -17.54 6.43
CA TRP A 376 21.84 -18.72 6.91
C TRP A 376 21.75 -19.79 5.83
N SER A 377 21.84 -21.03 6.27
CA SER A 377 21.36 -22.20 5.56
C SER A 377 20.04 -22.61 6.18
N PHE A 378 19.03 -22.89 5.36
CA PHE A 378 17.72 -23.31 5.80
C PHE A 378 17.12 -24.31 4.80
N PRO A 379 16.11 -25.11 5.21
CA PRO A 379 15.51 -26.11 4.35
C PRO A 379 14.98 -25.48 3.06
N ALA A 380 15.35 -26.04 1.92
CA ALA A 380 14.85 -25.59 0.63
C ALA A 380 13.34 -25.85 0.55
N VAL A 381 12.56 -24.78 0.47
CA VAL A 381 11.12 -24.87 0.27
C VAL A 381 10.88 -25.15 -1.22
N PRO A 382 10.18 -26.25 -1.59
CA PRO A 382 9.88 -26.52 -2.99
C PRO A 382 9.09 -25.36 -3.60
N THR A 383 9.48 -24.89 -4.78
CA THR A 383 8.68 -23.91 -5.52
C THR A 383 7.34 -24.55 -5.88
N SER A 384 6.24 -23.97 -5.40
CA SER A 384 4.90 -24.39 -5.83
C SER A 384 4.82 -24.25 -7.35
N THR A 385 4.63 -25.37 -8.04
CA THR A 385 4.36 -25.31 -9.49
C THR A 385 2.91 -24.83 -9.62
N VAL A 386 2.69 -23.78 -10.41
CA VAL A 386 1.35 -23.22 -10.62
C VAL A 386 0.39 -24.35 -10.99
N GLY A 387 -0.60 -24.63 -10.15
CA GLY A 387 -1.60 -25.68 -10.35
C GLY A 387 -1.50 -26.92 -9.45
N THR A 388 -0.44 -27.09 -8.66
CA THR A 388 -0.36 -28.17 -7.66
C THR A 388 -0.63 -27.65 -6.25
N SER A 389 -1.72 -28.10 -5.63
CA SER A 389 -2.17 -27.69 -4.28
C SER A 389 -1.34 -28.26 -3.12
N VAL A 390 -0.07 -28.64 -3.37
CA VAL A 390 0.80 -29.13 -2.30
C VAL A 390 1.42 -27.92 -1.62
N ALA A 391 1.11 -27.73 -0.33
CA ALA A 391 1.70 -26.66 0.48
C ALA A 391 3.23 -26.74 0.38
N ALA A 392 3.84 -25.73 -0.23
CA ALA A 392 5.28 -25.58 -0.33
C ALA A 392 5.85 -25.36 1.07
N LYS A 393 6.23 -26.44 1.78
CA LYS A 393 6.87 -26.34 3.09
C LYS A 393 8.04 -27.30 3.22
N ALA A 394 9.01 -26.92 4.03
CA ALA A 394 10.16 -27.75 4.37
C ALA A 394 10.51 -27.59 5.85
N THR A 395 10.85 -28.70 6.50
CA THR A 395 11.17 -28.73 7.93
C THR A 395 12.63 -29.12 8.15
N GLY A 396 13.32 -28.43 9.05
CA GLY A 396 14.71 -28.69 9.38
C GLY A 396 15.31 -27.61 10.27
N ARG A 397 16.63 -27.43 10.19
CA ARG A 397 17.36 -26.42 10.98
C ARG A 397 17.62 -25.17 10.17
N ILE A 398 17.60 -24.01 10.82
CA ILE A 398 18.12 -22.75 10.28
C ILE A 398 19.49 -22.55 10.92
N ARG A 399 20.57 -22.62 10.14
CA ARG A 399 21.95 -22.68 10.66
C ARG A 399 22.86 -21.64 10.01
N THR A 400 23.68 -20.96 10.79
CA THR A 400 24.69 -20.01 10.28
C THR A 400 25.67 -20.71 9.33
N VAL A 401 26.13 -19.98 8.31
CA VAL A 401 27.15 -20.45 7.36
C VAL A 401 28.55 -20.02 7.83
N ASN A 402 28.88 -20.30 9.08
CA ASN A 402 30.25 -20.21 9.61
C ASN A 402 30.76 -21.62 9.95
N GLY A 403 32.09 -21.81 9.94
CA GLY A 403 32.70 -23.14 10.16
C GLY A 403 32.22 -23.85 11.43
N SER A 404 31.92 -23.10 12.50
CA SER A 404 31.44 -23.64 13.78
C SER A 404 29.97 -24.06 13.76
N GLY A 405 29.10 -23.36 13.02
CA GLY A 405 27.70 -23.73 12.84
C GLY A 405 26.80 -23.58 14.05
N TYR A 406 25.96 -22.55 14.04
CA TYR A 406 24.99 -22.32 15.08
C TYR A 406 23.57 -22.38 14.52
N CYS A 407 22.69 -23.14 15.17
CA CYS A 407 21.29 -23.26 14.81
C CYS A 407 20.47 -22.21 15.54
N LEU A 408 19.50 -21.61 14.84
CA LEU A 408 18.45 -20.82 15.43
C LEU A 408 17.64 -21.68 16.40
N ARG A 409 17.46 -21.17 17.62
CA ARG A 409 16.80 -21.84 18.72
C ARG A 409 15.53 -21.10 19.10
N SER A 410 14.40 -21.80 19.08
CA SER A 410 13.13 -21.29 19.58
C SER A 410 13.13 -21.25 21.11
N PRO A 411 12.55 -20.23 21.75
CA PRO A 411 12.27 -20.26 23.18
C PRO A 411 11.11 -21.20 23.55
N GLY A 412 10.37 -21.74 22.58
CA GLY A 412 9.23 -22.64 22.77
C GLY A 412 8.03 -21.99 23.48
N SER A 413 8.01 -20.67 23.60
CA SER A 413 6.96 -19.91 24.28
C SER A 413 6.90 -18.48 23.75
N PRO A 414 5.70 -17.92 23.51
CA PRO A 414 5.51 -16.53 23.09
C PRO A 414 5.43 -15.56 24.27
N ALA A 415 5.73 -16.01 25.50
CA ALA A 415 5.68 -15.17 26.68
C ALA A 415 6.66 -13.99 26.61
N ALA A 416 6.32 -12.87 27.24
CA ALA A 416 7.17 -11.69 27.30
C ALA A 416 8.58 -12.02 27.83
N GLY A 417 9.60 -11.38 27.25
CA GLY A 417 11.01 -11.62 27.60
C GLY A 417 11.60 -12.93 27.08
N LYS A 418 10.85 -13.73 26.31
CA LYS A 418 11.36 -14.91 25.62
C LYS A 418 11.72 -14.58 24.18
N TYR A 419 12.99 -14.75 23.85
CA TYR A 419 13.54 -14.42 22.54
C TYR A 419 14.19 -15.65 21.91
N THR A 420 14.26 -15.63 20.59
CA THR A 420 15.06 -16.60 19.83
C THR A 420 16.54 -16.36 20.10
N THR A 421 17.33 -17.44 20.09
CA THR A 421 18.79 -17.40 20.29
C THR A 421 19.46 -18.31 19.27
N VAL A 422 20.77 -18.48 19.38
CA VAL A 422 21.47 -19.53 18.65
C VAL A 422 22.19 -20.48 19.61
N THR A 423 22.39 -21.72 19.17
CA THR A 423 23.22 -22.69 19.90
C THR A 423 24.04 -23.53 18.91
N SER A 424 25.17 -24.06 19.35
CA SER A 424 26.00 -24.93 18.50
C SER A 424 25.21 -26.15 18.03
N CYS A 425 25.34 -26.50 16.76
CA CYS A 425 24.68 -27.67 16.19
C CYS A 425 25.45 -28.24 15.00
N ALA A 426 25.36 -29.55 14.81
CA ALA A 426 25.86 -30.22 13.61
C ALA A 426 25.14 -29.71 12.34
N ALA A 427 25.73 -29.93 11.16
CA ALA A 427 25.05 -29.62 9.89
C ALA A 427 23.94 -30.65 9.57
N THR A 428 24.11 -31.89 10.03
CA THR A 428 23.20 -33.03 9.77
C THR A 428 22.83 -33.75 11.07
N GLY A 429 22.03 -34.82 10.99
CA GLY A 429 21.65 -35.66 12.13
C GLY A 429 20.35 -35.24 12.84
N THR A 430 20.04 -35.90 13.96
CA THR A 430 18.81 -35.65 14.74
C THR A 430 18.79 -34.24 15.31
N LEU A 431 17.64 -33.57 15.21
CA LEU A 431 17.43 -32.23 15.76
C LEU A 431 16.68 -32.29 17.08
N ALA A 432 17.15 -31.52 18.06
CA ALA A 432 16.35 -31.20 19.23
C ALA A 432 15.11 -30.39 18.80
N LYS A 433 14.01 -30.55 19.53
CA LYS A 433 12.71 -29.95 19.19
C LYS A 433 12.80 -28.42 19.04
N ASP A 434 13.57 -27.76 19.89
CA ASP A 434 13.78 -26.31 19.88
C ASP A 434 14.68 -25.80 18.73
N LEU A 435 15.28 -26.69 17.94
CA LEU A 435 16.08 -26.36 16.75
C LEU A 435 15.38 -26.71 15.44
N GLN A 436 14.15 -27.22 15.52
CA GLN A 436 13.36 -27.62 14.36
C GLN A 436 12.38 -26.50 13.97
N TRP A 437 12.48 -26.08 12.72
CA TRP A 437 11.68 -25.02 12.11
C TRP A 437 11.04 -25.55 10.82
N THR A 438 9.82 -25.13 10.55
CA THR A 438 9.09 -25.39 9.30
C THR A 438 8.92 -24.09 8.54
N LEU A 439 9.55 -23.99 7.38
CA LEU A 439 9.45 -22.86 6.48
C LEU A 439 8.32 -23.14 5.48
N TYR A 440 7.44 -22.17 5.31
CA TYR A 440 6.39 -22.17 4.29
C TYR A 440 6.78 -21.24 3.15
N GLY A 441 6.44 -21.59 1.92
CA GLY A 441 6.53 -20.75 0.73
C GLY A 441 5.15 -20.21 0.37
N ASP A 442 4.83 -20.14 -0.92
CA ASP A 442 3.47 -19.84 -1.37
C ASP A 442 2.54 -21.03 -1.11
N THR A 443 1.57 -20.85 -0.22
CA THR A 443 0.53 -21.85 0.08
C THR A 443 -0.76 -21.60 -0.72
N GLY A 444 -0.83 -20.52 -1.50
CA GLY A 444 -2.05 -20.01 -2.12
C GLY A 444 -2.96 -19.24 -1.17
N ASP A 445 -2.63 -19.19 0.12
CA ASP A 445 -3.35 -18.44 1.15
C ASP A 445 -2.41 -17.41 1.77
N TYR A 446 -2.81 -16.14 1.69
CA TYR A 446 -2.05 -15.04 2.25
C TYR A 446 -1.71 -15.28 3.71
N THR A 447 -2.65 -15.77 4.52
CA THR A 447 -2.39 -15.93 5.95
C THR A 447 -1.23 -16.91 6.18
N THR A 448 -1.26 -18.08 5.55
CA THR A 448 -0.32 -19.18 5.83
C THR A 448 0.99 -19.14 5.03
N SER A 449 1.08 -18.31 3.99
CA SER A 449 2.28 -18.24 3.12
C SER A 449 3.47 -17.54 3.80
N TYR A 450 4.69 -18.00 3.47
CA TYR A 450 5.99 -17.40 3.86
C TYR A 450 6.27 -17.31 5.36
N ARG A 451 5.62 -18.14 6.17
CA ARG A 451 5.85 -18.22 7.61
C ARG A 451 7.02 -19.15 7.95
N ILE A 452 7.67 -18.88 9.08
CA ILE A 452 8.63 -19.78 9.71
C ILE A 452 8.06 -20.18 11.07
N ILE A 453 7.69 -21.45 11.23
CA ILE A 453 7.02 -21.98 12.42
C ILE A 453 7.97 -22.89 13.19
N ASP A 454 8.10 -22.72 14.50
CA ASP A 454 8.86 -23.65 15.35
C ASP A 454 8.13 -24.98 15.57
N ALA A 455 8.79 -25.96 16.18
CA ALA A 455 8.18 -27.25 16.51
C ALA A 455 7.14 -27.20 17.65
N TYR A 456 6.86 -26.02 18.21
CA TYR A 456 5.83 -25.77 19.23
C TYR A 456 4.57 -25.12 18.65
N GLY A 457 4.61 -24.71 17.37
CA GLY A 457 3.48 -24.10 16.66
C GLY A 457 3.47 -22.58 16.68
N TYR A 458 4.57 -21.94 17.08
CA TYR A 458 4.71 -20.48 17.11
C TYR A 458 5.47 -19.95 15.90
N CYS A 459 5.07 -18.78 15.42
CA CYS A 459 5.64 -18.13 14.24
C CYS A 459 6.81 -17.22 14.64
N LEU A 460 7.92 -17.29 13.91
CA LEU A 460 9.06 -16.40 14.05
C LEU A 460 8.65 -14.97 13.67
N ALA A 461 8.91 -14.01 14.56
CA ALA A 461 8.56 -12.60 14.33
C ALA A 461 9.58 -11.67 15.01
N PRO A 462 9.97 -10.55 14.38
CA PRO A 462 10.57 -9.46 15.11
C PRO A 462 9.53 -8.76 15.98
N THR A 463 9.97 -8.10 17.04
CA THR A 463 9.16 -7.09 17.73
C THR A 463 8.67 -6.05 16.73
N ASP A 464 7.39 -5.72 16.76
CA ASP A 464 6.83 -4.59 16.03
C ASP A 464 7.42 -3.26 16.52
N LEU A 465 7.98 -2.47 15.60
CA LEU A 465 8.59 -1.18 15.94
C LEU A 465 7.56 -0.10 16.26
N GLU A 466 6.31 -0.26 15.82
CA GLU A 466 5.22 0.70 16.10
C GLU A 466 4.76 0.61 17.57
N THR A 467 4.90 -0.57 18.18
CA THR A 467 4.52 -0.84 19.57
C THR A 467 5.70 -1.20 20.49
N ALA A 468 6.93 -0.97 19.98
CA ALA A 468 8.15 -1.34 20.67
C ALA A 468 8.39 -0.56 21.97
N THR A 469 8.86 -1.27 22.99
CA THR A 469 9.46 -0.72 24.21
C THR A 469 10.97 -0.93 24.23
N THR A 470 11.69 -0.21 25.09
CA THR A 470 13.14 -0.36 25.30
C THR A 470 13.56 -1.79 25.67
N GLU A 471 12.67 -2.59 26.25
CA GLU A 471 12.93 -4.00 26.58
C GLU A 471 12.85 -4.91 25.36
N THR A 472 12.06 -4.53 24.36
CA THR A 472 11.73 -5.33 23.17
C THR A 472 12.58 -4.98 21.94
N VAL A 473 13.37 -3.91 22.04
CA VAL A 473 14.36 -3.50 21.03
C VAL A 473 15.78 -3.63 21.57
N HIS A 474 16.73 -3.72 20.65
CA HIS A 474 18.16 -3.60 20.92
C HIS A 474 18.54 -2.13 21.15
N SER A 475 19.77 -1.88 21.63
CA SER A 475 20.21 -0.55 22.10
C SER A 475 20.21 0.54 21.02
N ASP A 476 20.19 0.15 19.75
CA ASP A 476 20.10 1.01 18.57
C ASP A 476 18.68 1.11 17.98
N GLY A 477 17.68 0.54 18.66
CA GLY A 477 16.28 0.62 18.27
C GLY A 477 15.84 -0.43 17.26
N THR A 478 16.69 -1.41 16.91
CA THR A 478 16.24 -2.54 16.08
C THR A 478 15.49 -3.60 16.89
N SER A 479 14.60 -4.33 16.22
CA SER A 479 13.74 -5.30 16.88
C SER A 479 14.49 -6.51 17.38
N LYS A 480 14.20 -6.94 18.61
CA LYS A 480 14.55 -8.30 19.05
C LYS A 480 13.63 -9.31 18.35
N VAL A 481 14.13 -10.51 18.10
CA VAL A 481 13.37 -11.57 17.41
C VAL A 481 12.85 -12.59 18.42
N LYS A 482 11.54 -12.84 18.36
CA LYS A 482 10.78 -13.73 19.25
C LYS A 482 9.96 -14.73 18.42
N VAL A 483 9.16 -15.52 19.12
CA VAL A 483 8.09 -16.30 18.50
C VAL A 483 6.75 -15.81 19.04
N GLU A 484 5.70 -15.89 18.23
CA GLU A 484 4.35 -15.46 18.57
C GLU A 484 3.30 -16.48 18.15
N VAL A 485 2.08 -16.34 18.65
CA VAL A 485 0.94 -17.10 18.11
C VAL A 485 0.79 -16.76 16.63
N CYS A 486 0.75 -17.79 15.78
CA CYS A 486 0.66 -17.60 14.34
C CYS A 486 -0.64 -16.87 13.94
N SER A 487 -0.51 -15.83 13.12
CA SER A 487 -1.56 -14.95 12.63
C SER A 487 -1.28 -14.54 11.18
N GLY A 488 -2.22 -13.84 10.53
CA GLY A 488 -2.02 -13.32 9.18
C GLY A 488 -0.98 -12.18 9.06
N SER A 489 -0.36 -11.79 10.18
CA SER A 489 0.52 -10.62 10.26
C SER A 489 1.71 -10.69 9.32
N GLU A 490 2.04 -9.53 8.75
CA GLU A 490 3.22 -9.29 7.92
C GLU A 490 4.54 -9.45 8.70
N LEU A 491 4.54 -9.23 10.02
CA LEU A 491 5.72 -9.47 10.86
C LEU A 491 6.12 -10.94 10.91
N GLN A 492 5.19 -11.85 10.65
CA GLN A 492 5.42 -13.30 10.72
C GLN A 492 5.85 -13.90 9.38
N LYS A 493 6.08 -13.04 8.37
CA LYS A 493 6.47 -13.44 7.02
C LYS A 493 7.94 -13.13 6.77
N TRP A 494 8.63 -14.09 6.15
CA TRP A 494 10.06 -14.01 5.88
C TRP A 494 10.35 -14.40 4.42
N ASN A 495 11.18 -13.62 3.73
CA ASN A 495 11.49 -13.78 2.31
C ASN A 495 10.25 -13.88 1.41
N ALA A 496 9.17 -13.21 1.82
CA ALA A 496 7.96 -13.20 1.04
C ALA A 496 8.09 -12.26 -0.17
N PRO A 497 7.56 -12.64 -1.34
CA PRO A 497 7.64 -11.80 -2.51
C PRO A 497 6.82 -10.53 -2.30
N ALA A 498 7.28 -9.50 -2.99
CA ALA A 498 6.65 -8.21 -3.13
C ALA A 498 5.24 -8.23 -3.79
N ASN A 499 4.53 -9.36 -3.89
CA ASN A 499 3.23 -9.42 -4.58
C ASN A 499 2.33 -10.50 -3.97
N LEU A 500 2.21 -10.47 -2.65
CA LEU A 500 1.48 -11.47 -1.89
C LEU A 500 -0.06 -11.34 -1.92
N VAL A 501 -0.61 -10.17 -2.24
CA VAL A 501 -2.05 -9.95 -2.35
C VAL A 501 -2.43 -9.92 -3.84
N LYS A 502 -3.37 -10.77 -4.22
CA LYS A 502 -4.07 -10.70 -5.52
C LYS A 502 -5.45 -10.08 -5.28
N PRO A 503 -5.62 -8.76 -5.36
CA PRO A 503 -6.92 -8.17 -5.10
C PRO A 503 -7.82 -8.32 -6.32
N THR A 504 -9.07 -8.68 -6.07
CA THR A 504 -10.16 -8.50 -7.03
C THR A 504 -10.65 -7.04 -6.96
N PRO A 505 -10.92 -6.38 -8.09
CA PRO A 505 -10.92 -4.91 -8.19
C PRO A 505 -12.11 -4.18 -7.53
N LEU A 506 -13.18 -4.88 -7.17
CA LEU A 506 -14.30 -4.33 -6.40
C LEU A 506 -15.05 -5.50 -5.72
N THR A 507 -15.35 -5.38 -4.43
CA THR A 507 -16.10 -6.43 -3.70
C THR A 507 -17.22 -5.82 -2.86
N LYS A 508 -18.20 -6.67 -2.50
CA LYS A 508 -19.32 -6.33 -1.60
C LYS A 508 -20.13 -5.10 -2.03
N VAL A 509 -20.54 -5.03 -3.30
CA VAL A 509 -21.46 -3.98 -3.76
C VAL A 509 -22.87 -4.29 -3.22
N THR A 510 -23.42 -3.41 -2.41
CA THR A 510 -24.79 -3.53 -1.88
C THR A 510 -25.55 -2.21 -1.98
N GLU A 511 -26.76 -2.24 -2.52
CA GLU A 511 -27.75 -1.14 -2.49
C GLU A 511 -28.50 -1.17 -1.14
N ARG A 512 -28.71 0.01 -0.54
CA ARG A 512 -29.60 0.21 0.62
C ARG A 512 -30.66 1.28 0.34
#